data_AF-A0A176EF84-F1
#
_entry.id   AF-A0A176EF84-F1
#
_cell.length_a   1.000
_cell.length_b   1.000
_cell.length_c   1.000
_cell.angle_alpha   90.00
_cell.angle_beta   90.00
_cell.angle_gamma   90.00
#
_symmetry.space_group_name_H-M   'P 1'
#
loop_
_entity.id
_entity.type
_entity.pdbx_description
1 polymer ?
#
loop_
_entity_poly.entity_id
_entity_poly.type
_entity_poly.pdbx_seq_one_letter_code
_entity_poly.pdbx_strand_id
1 'polypeptide(L)'
;ARGYLYRCTCTRAEIESLRPRIGSQGAVYPGTCKTRPPEPDKPAALRLDMACALADVGPLEWEDAMAGVQRADPLEAGDVVIVRKDSPASYHLAATLDDAADSVTLVTRGEDLFAATPIHRVLQALLDLPVPRWHHHRLLVDASGQKLAKRRGSPSLADRREAGEDGLLLAEQLRLHRFPGGISLASA
;
A
#
# COMPACT_ATOMS: atom_id res chain seq x y z
N ALA A 1 14.58 7.02 -21.75
CA ALA A 1 13.78 6.43 -20.65
C ALA A 1 14.50 5.18 -20.12
N ARG A 2 14.48 4.91 -18.81
CA ARG A 2 15.28 3.83 -18.16
C ARG A 2 14.75 2.39 -18.34
N GLY A 3 13.58 2.20 -18.96
CA GLY A 3 13.10 0.87 -19.38
C GLY A 3 12.36 0.03 -18.33
N TYR A 4 12.11 0.52 -17.12
CA TYR A 4 11.45 -0.27 -16.06
C TYR A 4 9.93 -0.43 -16.21
N LEU A 5 9.29 0.28 -17.14
CA LEU A 5 7.83 0.26 -17.29
C LEU A 5 7.42 -0.44 -18.57
N TYR A 6 6.35 -1.23 -18.49
CA TYR A 6 5.72 -1.85 -19.65
C TYR A 6 4.20 -1.68 -19.63
N ARG A 7 3.59 -1.67 -20.82
CA ARG A 7 2.15 -1.50 -21.00
C ARG A 7 1.42 -2.80 -20.71
N CYS A 8 0.37 -2.74 -19.89
CA CYS A 8 -0.51 -3.85 -19.59
C CYS A 8 -1.94 -3.52 -20.03
N THR A 9 -2.43 -4.25 -21.04
CA THR A 9 -3.81 -4.14 -21.52
C THR A 9 -4.77 -5.08 -20.79
N CYS A 10 -4.28 -6.07 -20.04
CA CYS A 10 -5.13 -7.01 -19.30
C CYS A 10 -6.15 -6.30 -18.39
N THR A 11 -7.36 -6.82 -18.41
CA THR A 11 -8.44 -6.53 -17.47
C THR A 11 -8.26 -7.34 -16.19
N ARG A 12 -8.95 -6.95 -15.13
CA ARG A 12 -8.95 -7.69 -13.87
C ARG A 12 -9.48 -9.12 -14.04
N ALA A 13 -10.56 -9.29 -14.81
CA ALA A 13 -11.15 -10.60 -15.08
C ALA A 13 -10.21 -11.54 -15.85
N GLU A 14 -9.46 -11.01 -16.84
CA GLU A 14 -8.44 -11.79 -17.55
C GLU A 14 -7.27 -12.18 -16.64
N ILE A 15 -6.89 -11.33 -15.69
CA ILE A 15 -5.84 -11.68 -14.72
C ILE A 15 -6.35 -12.76 -13.79
N GLU A 16 -7.56 -12.63 -13.26
CA GLU A 16 -8.18 -13.59 -12.35
C GLU A 16 -8.39 -14.97 -13.01
N SER A 17 -8.75 -15.02 -14.31
CA SER A 17 -8.93 -16.28 -15.04
C SER A 17 -7.63 -17.09 -15.19
N LEU A 18 -6.47 -16.42 -15.10
CA LEU A 18 -5.15 -17.07 -15.08
C LEU A 18 -4.79 -17.66 -13.72
N ARG A 19 -5.68 -17.55 -12.72
CA ARG A 19 -5.49 -18.07 -11.35
C ARG A 19 -4.16 -17.59 -10.75
N PRO A 20 -3.98 -16.27 -10.62
CA PRO A 20 -2.72 -15.70 -10.18
C PRO A 20 -2.44 -16.15 -8.74
N ARG A 21 -1.16 -16.34 -8.42
CA ARG A 21 -0.76 -16.52 -7.02
C ARG A 21 -1.17 -15.29 -6.21
N ILE A 22 -1.51 -15.50 -4.95
CA ILE A 22 -1.75 -14.41 -4.01
C ILE A 22 -0.42 -14.04 -3.37
N GLY A 23 -0.05 -12.77 -3.48
CA GLY A 23 1.13 -12.19 -2.88
C GLY A 23 0.77 -11.13 -1.85
N SER A 24 1.79 -10.40 -1.40
CA SER A 24 1.69 -9.45 -0.29
C SER A 24 0.77 -8.25 -0.57
N GLN A 25 0.49 -7.95 -1.83
CA GLN A 25 -0.42 -6.87 -2.27
C GLN A 25 -1.65 -7.42 -3.04
N GLY A 26 -1.99 -8.69 -2.83
CA GLY A 26 -3.09 -9.37 -3.51
C GLY A 26 -2.64 -10.17 -4.73
N ALA A 27 -3.50 -10.26 -5.75
CA ALA A 27 -3.24 -11.06 -6.95
C ALA A 27 -1.99 -10.58 -7.69
N VAL A 28 -0.98 -11.43 -7.78
CA VAL A 28 0.27 -11.11 -8.46
C VAL A 28 0.08 -11.23 -9.96
N TYR A 29 0.48 -10.18 -10.67
CA TYR A 29 0.36 -10.17 -12.12
C TYR A 29 1.22 -11.27 -12.76
N PRO A 30 0.66 -12.16 -13.60
CA PRO A 30 1.43 -13.27 -14.19
C PRO A 30 2.44 -12.88 -15.28
N GLY A 31 2.64 -11.58 -15.56
CA GLY A 31 3.63 -11.12 -16.54
C GLY A 31 3.22 -11.28 -18.01
N THR A 32 1.96 -11.62 -18.32
CA THR A 32 1.55 -11.96 -19.69
C THR A 32 1.76 -10.86 -20.73
N CYS A 33 1.66 -9.57 -20.36
CA CYS A 33 1.92 -8.43 -21.24
C CYS A 33 3.41 -8.07 -21.36
N LYS A 34 4.33 -8.74 -20.64
CA LYS A 34 5.77 -8.55 -20.84
C LYS A 34 6.23 -9.13 -22.18
N THR A 35 5.59 -10.22 -22.62
CA THR A 35 5.96 -10.97 -23.84
C THR A 35 4.99 -10.78 -25.00
N ARG A 36 3.78 -10.25 -24.76
CA ARG A 36 2.81 -9.98 -25.82
C ARG A 36 3.22 -8.74 -26.64
N PRO A 37 2.93 -8.73 -27.95
CA PRO A 37 3.06 -7.53 -28.76
C PRO A 37 2.27 -6.36 -28.15
N PRO A 38 2.83 -5.14 -28.13
CA PRO A 38 2.10 -3.99 -27.62
C PRO A 38 0.89 -3.68 -28.52
N GLU A 39 -0.26 -3.43 -27.89
CA GLU A 39 -1.47 -2.95 -28.58
C GLU A 39 -1.58 -1.43 -28.34
N PRO A 40 -1.00 -0.58 -29.20
CA PRO A 40 -0.84 0.85 -28.94
C PRO A 40 -2.19 1.57 -28.76
N ASP A 41 -3.21 1.16 -29.50
CA ASP A 41 -4.52 1.81 -29.53
C ASP A 41 -5.43 1.44 -28.35
N LYS A 42 -5.05 0.43 -27.55
CA LYS A 42 -5.82 0.03 -26.37
C LYS A 42 -5.37 0.80 -25.13
N PRO A 43 -6.30 1.33 -24.31
CA PRO A 43 -5.96 1.87 -23.00
C PRO A 43 -5.20 0.84 -22.14
N ALA A 44 -4.03 1.22 -21.66
CA ALA A 44 -3.13 0.35 -20.92
C ALA A 44 -2.71 0.99 -19.60
N ALA A 45 -2.58 0.16 -18.56
CA ALA A 45 -1.87 0.58 -17.36
C ALA A 45 -0.36 0.46 -17.60
N LEU A 46 0.45 1.24 -16.90
CA LEU A 46 1.90 1.02 -16.84
C LEU A 46 2.22 0.24 -15.57
N ARG A 47 2.90 -0.89 -15.74
CA ARG A 47 3.40 -1.71 -14.64
C ARG A 47 4.91 -1.53 -14.50
N LEU A 48 5.39 -1.56 -13.27
CA LEU A 48 6.80 -1.65 -12.95
C LEU A 48 7.26 -3.08 -13.12
N ASP A 49 8.27 -3.31 -13.97
CA ASP A 49 9.00 -4.57 -13.98
C ASP A 49 9.88 -4.62 -12.73
N MET A 50 9.38 -5.32 -11.70
CA MET A 50 10.00 -5.32 -10.38
C MET A 50 11.39 -5.98 -10.40
N ALA A 51 11.55 -7.04 -11.19
CA ALA A 51 12.83 -7.73 -11.33
C ALA A 51 13.87 -6.86 -12.03
N CYS A 52 13.48 -6.17 -13.11
CA CYS A 52 14.37 -5.24 -13.81
C CYS A 52 14.76 -4.04 -12.94
N ALA A 53 13.80 -3.47 -12.20
CA ALA A 53 14.06 -2.40 -11.25
C ALA A 53 15.06 -2.80 -10.16
N LEU A 54 14.85 -3.96 -9.52
CA LEU A 54 15.73 -4.48 -8.47
C LEU A 54 17.15 -4.80 -8.96
N ALA A 55 17.28 -5.30 -10.19
CA ALA A 55 18.59 -5.55 -10.79
C ALA A 55 19.44 -4.27 -10.93
N ASP A 56 18.78 -3.11 -11.05
CA ASP A 56 19.44 -1.80 -11.18
C ASP A 56 19.73 -1.15 -9.82
N VAL A 57 18.76 -1.13 -8.90
CA VAL A 57 18.93 -0.46 -7.59
C VAL A 57 19.64 -1.30 -6.53
N GLY A 58 19.77 -2.61 -6.76
CA GLY A 58 20.38 -3.53 -5.81
C GLY A 58 19.54 -3.76 -4.54
N PRO A 59 20.13 -4.40 -3.51
CA PRO A 59 19.45 -4.64 -2.24
C PRO A 59 19.19 -3.33 -1.49
N LEU A 60 17.99 -3.18 -0.94
CA LEU A 60 17.58 -1.99 -0.19
C LEU A 60 17.08 -2.38 1.20
N GLU A 61 17.20 -1.44 2.14
CA GLU A 61 16.67 -1.54 3.50
C GLU A 61 15.81 -0.32 3.83
N TRP A 62 14.97 -0.47 4.84
CA TRP A 62 14.15 0.57 5.43
C TRP A 62 13.97 0.34 6.93
N GLU A 63 13.64 1.39 7.68
CA GLU A 63 13.46 1.29 9.14
C GLU A 63 12.00 1.50 9.52
N ASP A 64 11.47 0.55 10.28
CA ASP A 64 10.21 0.70 11.00
C ASP A 64 10.46 0.98 12.49
N ALA A 65 9.74 1.94 13.06
CA ALA A 65 9.87 2.34 14.46
C ALA A 65 9.49 1.23 15.45
N MET A 66 8.68 0.24 15.04
CA MET A 66 8.29 -0.91 15.86
C MET A 66 9.03 -2.19 15.45
N ALA A 67 9.16 -2.46 14.15
CA ALA A 67 9.76 -3.69 13.65
C ALA A 67 11.30 -3.62 13.46
N GLY A 68 11.90 -2.43 13.56
CA GLY A 68 13.32 -2.20 13.34
C GLY A 68 13.70 -2.21 11.86
N VAL A 69 14.98 -2.47 11.57
CA VAL A 69 15.51 -2.51 10.19
C VAL A 69 14.94 -3.70 9.42
N GLN A 70 14.37 -3.41 8.26
CA GLN A 70 13.74 -4.37 7.35
C GLN A 70 14.48 -4.40 6.02
N ARG A 71 14.55 -5.58 5.42
CA ARG A 71 14.99 -5.76 4.03
C ARG A 71 13.82 -5.44 3.09
N ALA A 72 14.06 -4.70 2.02
CA ALA A 72 13.03 -4.44 1.02
C ALA A 72 12.96 -5.62 0.03
N ASP A 73 11.98 -6.49 0.20
CA ASP A 73 11.65 -7.56 -0.76
C ASP A 73 10.26 -7.32 -1.39
N PRO A 74 10.19 -6.63 -2.55
CA PRO A 74 8.93 -6.36 -3.22
C PRO A 74 8.52 -7.46 -4.22
N LEU A 75 9.31 -8.52 -4.39
CA LEU A 75 9.01 -9.58 -5.39
C LEU A 75 7.74 -10.36 -5.03
N GLU A 76 7.37 -10.41 -3.75
CA GLU A 76 6.10 -10.98 -3.33
C GLU A 76 4.90 -10.26 -3.95
N ALA A 77 4.98 -8.94 -4.14
CA ALA A 77 3.95 -8.13 -4.79
C ALA A 77 3.97 -8.27 -6.33
N GLY A 78 5.13 -8.59 -6.90
CA GLY A 78 5.37 -8.68 -8.33
C GLY A 78 5.22 -7.33 -9.05
N ASP A 79 4.82 -7.37 -10.33
CA ASP A 79 4.77 -6.18 -11.17
C ASP A 79 3.54 -5.32 -10.89
N VAL A 80 3.71 -4.36 -9.98
CA VAL A 80 2.66 -3.43 -9.55
C VAL A 80 2.34 -2.39 -10.61
N VAL A 81 1.09 -1.91 -10.61
CA VAL A 81 0.68 -0.79 -11.45
C VAL A 81 1.23 0.52 -10.87
N ILE A 82 1.89 1.31 -11.71
CA ILE A 82 2.42 2.64 -11.37
C ILE A 82 1.56 3.75 -11.98
N VAL A 83 1.06 3.54 -13.21
CA VAL A 83 0.09 4.43 -13.87
C VAL A 83 -1.15 3.63 -14.22
N ARG A 84 -2.32 4.11 -13.81
CA ARG A 84 -3.60 3.42 -14.07
C ARG A 84 -4.14 3.80 -15.45
N LYS A 85 -5.09 3.02 -15.96
CA LYS A 85 -5.76 3.31 -17.24
C LYS A 85 -6.60 4.59 -17.20
N ASP A 86 -7.15 4.88 -16.03
CA ASP A 86 -8.14 5.90 -15.73
C ASP A 86 -7.60 7.05 -14.86
N SER A 87 -6.32 6.99 -14.47
CA SER A 87 -5.72 7.94 -13.55
C SER A 87 -4.21 7.99 -13.73
N PRO A 88 -3.59 9.19 -13.61
CA PRO A 88 -2.18 9.38 -13.91
C PRO A 88 -1.23 8.67 -12.93
N ALA A 89 -1.69 8.29 -11.74
CA ALA A 89 -0.88 7.60 -10.73
C ALA A 89 -1.65 6.50 -10.00
N SER A 90 -0.93 5.47 -9.57
CA SER A 90 -1.35 4.53 -8.53
C SER A 90 -1.08 5.08 -7.13
N TYR A 91 -1.62 4.42 -6.11
CA TYR A 91 -1.33 4.76 -4.71
C TYR A 91 0.18 4.78 -4.43
N HIS A 92 0.90 3.74 -4.88
CA HIS A 92 2.35 3.63 -4.63
C HIS A 92 3.13 4.80 -5.22
N LEU A 93 2.81 5.20 -6.46
CA LEU A 93 3.48 6.33 -7.09
C LEU A 93 3.13 7.65 -6.40
N ALA A 94 1.82 7.92 -6.22
CA ALA A 94 1.36 9.17 -5.64
C ALA A 94 1.90 9.37 -4.22
N ALA A 95 1.70 8.39 -3.32
CA ALA A 95 2.15 8.50 -1.94
C ALA A 95 3.67 8.70 -1.84
N THR A 96 4.46 7.99 -2.66
CA THR A 96 5.93 8.12 -2.62
C THR A 96 6.39 9.50 -3.10
N LEU A 97 5.76 10.03 -4.15
CA LEU A 97 6.10 11.36 -4.68
C LEU A 97 5.65 12.48 -3.73
N ASP A 98 4.44 12.38 -3.20
CA ASP A 98 3.86 13.39 -2.31
C ASP A 98 4.62 13.42 -0.97
N ASP A 99 4.94 12.26 -0.38
CA ASP A 99 5.76 12.18 0.84
C ASP A 99 7.11 12.87 0.65
N ALA A 100 7.76 12.68 -0.51
CA ALA A 100 9.03 13.31 -0.82
C ALA A 100 8.89 14.82 -1.06
N ALA A 101 7.85 15.25 -1.76
CA ALA A 101 7.58 16.66 -2.04
C ALA A 101 7.29 17.45 -0.76
N ASP A 102 6.52 16.85 0.15
CA ASP A 102 6.14 17.45 1.44
C ASP A 102 7.21 17.28 2.53
N SER A 103 8.36 16.67 2.19
CA SER A 103 9.47 16.42 3.13
C SER A 103 9.05 15.58 4.36
N VAL A 104 8.18 14.61 4.16
CA VAL A 104 7.74 13.69 5.22
C VAL A 104 8.94 12.87 5.71
N THR A 105 9.22 12.94 7.01
CA THR A 105 10.32 12.18 7.65
C THR A 105 9.85 10.94 8.40
N LEU A 106 8.56 10.87 8.74
CA LEU A 106 7.95 9.74 9.44
C LEU A 106 6.57 9.42 8.85
N VAL A 107 6.47 8.31 8.14
CA VAL A 107 5.20 7.81 7.60
C VAL A 107 4.51 6.96 8.66
N THR A 108 3.43 7.47 9.26
CA THR A 108 2.59 6.73 10.21
C THR A 108 1.35 6.19 9.52
N ARG A 109 1.19 4.86 9.50
CA ARG A 109 0.05 4.19 8.85
C ARG A 109 -0.28 2.86 9.51
N GLY A 110 -1.41 2.25 9.15
CA GLY A 110 -1.79 0.95 9.68
C GLY A 110 -0.86 -0.18 9.22
N GLU A 111 -0.67 -1.20 10.05
CA GLU A 111 0.11 -2.42 9.74
C GLU A 111 -0.39 -3.19 8.51
N ASP A 112 -1.64 -2.99 8.08
CA ASP A 112 -2.13 -3.54 6.81
C ASP A 112 -1.39 -3.02 5.58
N LEU A 113 -0.69 -1.89 5.70
CA LEU A 113 0.14 -1.31 4.64
C LEU A 113 1.62 -1.64 4.80
N PHE A 114 2.02 -2.46 5.78
CA PHE A 114 3.41 -2.84 6.01
C PHE A 114 4.07 -3.44 4.76
N ALA A 115 3.35 -4.36 4.11
CA ALA A 115 3.77 -5.03 2.88
C ALA A 115 3.88 -4.11 1.64
N ALA A 116 3.34 -2.88 1.70
CA ALA A 116 3.50 -1.90 0.62
C ALA A 116 4.86 -1.17 0.69
N THR A 117 5.52 -1.17 1.86
CA THR A 117 6.75 -0.40 2.09
C THR A 117 7.90 -0.80 1.17
N PRO A 118 8.18 -2.09 0.91
CA PRO A 118 9.23 -2.48 -0.04
C PRO A 118 9.06 -1.88 -1.44
N ILE A 119 7.81 -1.71 -1.90
CA ILE A 119 7.51 -1.10 -3.21
C ILE A 119 7.87 0.39 -3.19
N HIS A 120 7.46 1.11 -2.14
CA HIS A 120 7.75 2.54 -1.99
C HIS A 120 9.26 2.75 -1.88
N ARG A 121 9.98 1.85 -1.19
CA ARG A 121 11.43 1.88 -1.06
C ARG A 121 12.15 1.73 -2.40
N VAL A 122 11.67 0.84 -3.28
CA VAL A 122 12.19 0.73 -4.66
C VAL A 122 11.92 1.98 -5.46
N LEU A 123 10.71 2.55 -5.39
CA LEU A 123 10.38 3.79 -6.09
C LEU A 123 11.27 4.95 -5.65
N GLN A 124 11.55 5.08 -4.35
CA GLN A 124 12.49 6.07 -3.81
C GLN A 124 13.89 5.90 -4.39
N ALA A 125 14.41 4.67 -4.45
CA ALA A 125 15.73 4.41 -5.03
C ALA A 125 15.78 4.72 -6.54
N LEU A 126 14.75 4.34 -7.29
CA LEU A 126 14.69 4.58 -8.73
C LEU A 126 14.62 6.07 -9.07
N LEU A 127 13.93 6.84 -8.24
CA LEU A 127 13.64 8.27 -8.46
C LEU A 127 14.58 9.20 -7.68
N ASP A 128 15.56 8.65 -6.96
CA ASP A 128 16.49 9.40 -6.11
C ASP A 128 15.79 10.28 -5.07
N LEU A 129 14.78 9.71 -4.39
CA LEU A 129 13.96 10.40 -3.39
C LEU A 129 14.45 10.12 -1.96
N PRO A 130 14.19 11.05 -1.00
CA PRO A 130 14.44 10.82 0.41
C PRO A 130 13.73 9.56 0.95
N VAL A 131 14.37 8.90 1.91
CA VAL A 131 13.84 7.71 2.59
C VAL A 131 13.37 8.11 3.99
N PRO A 132 12.05 8.09 4.28
CA PRO A 132 11.54 8.37 5.62
C PRO A 132 11.78 7.18 6.56
N ARG A 133 11.46 7.36 7.84
CA ARG A 133 11.18 6.24 8.76
C ARG A 133 9.70 5.89 8.65
N TRP A 134 9.35 4.64 8.92
CA TRP A 134 7.96 4.20 9.00
C TRP A 134 7.55 3.90 10.44
N HIS A 135 6.27 4.06 10.75
CA HIS A 135 5.66 3.57 11.97
C HIS A 135 4.32 2.91 11.63
N HIS A 136 4.32 1.59 11.61
CA HIS A 136 3.14 0.79 11.34
C HIS A 136 2.37 0.48 12.62
N HIS A 137 1.29 1.22 12.87
CA HIS A 137 0.49 1.04 14.08
C HIS A 137 -0.51 -0.12 13.92
N ARG A 138 -0.80 -0.79 15.06
CA ARG A 138 -1.79 -1.87 15.14
C ARG A 138 -3.18 -1.39 14.71
N LEU A 139 -3.96 -2.28 14.11
CA LEU A 139 -5.33 -1.98 13.68
C LEU A 139 -6.32 -2.04 14.83
N LEU A 140 -7.41 -1.27 14.69
CA LEU A 140 -8.59 -1.43 15.54
C LEU A 140 -9.44 -2.60 15.04
N VAL A 141 -9.81 -3.48 15.96
CA VAL A 141 -10.66 -4.65 15.73
C VAL A 141 -11.89 -4.62 16.61
N ASP A 142 -12.96 -5.27 16.16
CA ASP A 142 -14.18 -5.50 16.93
C ASP A 142 -14.03 -6.66 17.94
N ALA A 143 -15.12 -6.97 18.64
CA ALA A 143 -15.16 -8.02 19.66
C ALA A 143 -14.95 -9.43 19.09
N SER A 144 -15.07 -9.60 17.77
CA SER A 144 -14.77 -10.85 17.06
C SER A 144 -13.32 -10.90 16.55
N GLY A 145 -12.51 -9.88 16.82
CA GLY A 145 -11.14 -9.77 16.34
C GLY A 145 -11.01 -9.32 14.89
N GLN A 146 -12.11 -8.92 14.24
CA GLN A 146 -12.07 -8.45 12.85
C GLN A 146 -11.81 -6.95 12.78
N LYS A 147 -11.02 -6.51 11.79
CA LYS A 147 -10.76 -5.09 11.52
C LYS A 147 -12.08 -4.30 11.47
N LEU A 148 -12.15 -3.13 12.08
CA LEU A 148 -13.33 -2.27 11.93
C LEU A 148 -13.54 -1.89 10.46
N ALA A 149 -14.79 -1.91 10.00
CA ALA A 149 -15.14 -1.52 8.64
C ALA A 149 -16.58 -1.03 8.54
N LYS A 150 -16.82 0.03 7.77
CA LYS A 150 -18.17 0.59 7.54
C LYS A 150 -19.17 -0.46 7.05
N ARG A 151 -18.75 -1.35 6.14
CA ARG A 151 -19.57 -2.47 5.62
C ARG A 151 -20.02 -3.48 6.69
N ARG A 152 -19.40 -3.46 7.87
CA ARG A 152 -19.74 -4.31 9.03
C ARG A 152 -20.56 -3.55 10.08
N GLY A 153 -21.03 -2.34 9.78
CA GLY A 153 -21.82 -1.54 10.73
C GLY A 153 -21.00 -0.87 11.83
N SER A 154 -19.66 -0.81 11.70
CA SER A 154 -18.84 -0.01 12.62
C SER A 154 -19.19 1.48 12.44
N PRO A 155 -19.59 2.20 13.50
CA PRO A 155 -20.01 3.60 13.40
C PRO A 155 -18.85 4.48 12.95
N SER A 156 -19.13 5.35 11.98
CA SER A 156 -18.16 6.35 11.50
C SER A 156 -17.98 7.47 12.53
N LEU A 157 -16.91 8.26 12.41
CA LEU A 157 -16.75 9.46 13.25
C LEU A 157 -17.89 10.47 13.04
N ALA A 158 -18.50 10.50 11.85
CA ALA A 158 -19.66 11.36 11.59
C ALA A 158 -20.89 10.84 12.34
N ASP A 159 -21.15 9.52 12.30
CA ASP A 159 -22.28 8.89 12.97
C ASP A 159 -22.21 9.12 14.49
N ARG A 160 -21.01 8.98 15.06
CA ARG A 160 -20.74 9.25 16.48
C ARG A 160 -21.01 10.70 16.86
N ARG A 161 -20.56 11.64 16.03
CA ARG A 161 -20.82 13.07 16.23
C ARG A 161 -22.32 13.39 16.15
N GLU A 162 -23.03 12.81 15.19
CA GLU A 162 -24.48 12.98 15.05
C GLU A 162 -25.26 12.37 16.22
N ALA A 163 -24.74 11.29 16.83
CA ALA A 163 -25.27 10.71 18.06
C ALA A 163 -24.96 11.54 19.33
N GLY A 164 -24.22 12.66 19.21
CA GLY A 164 -23.89 13.54 20.33
C GLY A 164 -22.65 13.10 21.14
N GLU A 165 -21.81 12.20 20.61
CA GLU A 165 -20.56 11.83 21.27
C GLU A 165 -19.56 13.01 21.27
N ASP A 166 -18.89 13.23 22.41
CA ASP A 166 -17.81 14.20 22.52
C ASP A 166 -16.54 13.67 21.83
N GLY A 167 -16.19 14.28 20.69
CA GLY A 167 -15.01 13.91 19.92
C GLY A 167 -13.68 14.17 20.62
N LEU A 168 -13.59 15.18 21.50
CA LEU A 168 -12.36 15.47 22.25
C LEU A 168 -12.15 14.42 23.33
N LEU A 169 -13.21 14.07 24.06
CA LEU A 169 -13.18 12.98 25.03
C LEU A 169 -12.84 11.65 24.36
N LEU A 170 -13.45 11.35 23.21
CA LEU A 170 -13.14 10.15 22.43
C LEU A 170 -11.65 10.13 22.03
N ALA A 171 -11.12 11.24 21.51
CA ALA A 171 -9.71 11.33 21.13
C ALA A 171 -8.77 11.14 22.34
N GLU A 172 -9.10 11.71 23.51
CA GLU A 172 -8.35 11.51 24.75
C GLU A 172 -8.38 10.04 25.20
N GLN A 173 -9.56 9.42 25.19
CA GLN A 173 -9.72 8.00 25.51
C GLN A 173 -8.87 7.12 24.60
N LEU A 174 -8.89 7.36 23.29
CA LEU A 174 -8.07 6.62 22.32
C LEU A 174 -6.56 6.78 22.59
N ARG A 175 -6.09 7.99 22.94
CA ARG A 175 -4.68 8.23 23.34
C ARG A 175 -4.30 7.46 24.61
N LEU A 176 -5.24 7.28 25.54
CA LEU A 176 -5.07 6.52 26.77
C LEU A 176 -5.30 5.00 26.57
N HIS A 177 -5.43 4.53 25.33
CA HIS A 177 -5.76 3.14 24.99
C HIS A 177 -7.08 2.64 25.62
N ARG A 178 -8.02 3.57 25.86
CA ARG A 178 -9.39 3.28 26.29
C ARG A 178 -10.29 3.32 25.07
N PHE A 179 -10.69 2.16 24.60
CA PHE A 179 -11.50 2.02 23.40
C PHE A 179 -12.99 1.88 23.76
N PRO A 180 -13.92 2.38 22.91
CA PRO A 180 -15.34 2.11 23.07
C PRO A 180 -15.63 0.60 23.12
N GLY A 181 -16.68 0.21 23.86
CA GLY A 181 -16.99 -1.19 24.15
C GLY A 181 -16.91 -2.12 22.92
N GLY A 182 -16.17 -3.22 23.07
CA GLY A 182 -15.95 -4.20 22.01
C GLY A 182 -14.89 -3.81 20.97
N ILE A 183 -14.27 -2.64 21.05
CA ILE A 183 -13.12 -2.28 20.20
C ILE A 183 -11.82 -2.54 20.97
N SER A 184 -10.81 -3.07 20.28
CA SER A 184 -9.46 -3.24 20.83
C SER A 184 -8.41 -3.12 19.73
N LEU A 185 -7.12 -3.16 20.10
CA LEU A 185 -6.02 -3.28 19.14
C LEU A 185 -5.83 -4.75 18.75
N ALA A 186 -5.74 -5.04 17.45
CA ALA A 186 -5.41 -6.36 16.92
C ALA A 186 -4.18 -6.93 17.63
N SER A 187 -4.19 -8.16 18.15
CA SER A 187 -3.00 -8.79 18.75
C SER A 187 -1.82 -8.78 17.79
N ALA A 188 -0.61 -8.53 18.31
CA ALA A 188 0.63 -8.69 17.57
C ALA A 188 0.88 -10.15 17.19
#